data_AF-A0A2J7VRE6-F1
#
_entry.id   AF-A0A2J7VRE6-F1
#
_cell.length_a   1.000
_cell.length_b   1.000
_cell.length_c   1.000
_cell.angle_alpha   90.00
_cell.angle_beta   90.00
_cell.angle_gamma   90.00
#
_symmetry.space_group_name_H-M   'P 1'
#
loop_
_entity.id
_entity.type
_entity.pdbx_description
1 polymer ?
#
loop_
_entity_poly.entity_id
_entity_poly.type
_entity_poly.pdbx_seq_one_letter_code
_entity_poly.pdbx_strand_id
1 'polypeptide(L)'
;MNKPPVTRKPGKRRIMVQLWGPLAKAIDRDFKALNIKRDRYLNDLFRSEIEELAKEVSFRNSDAVRARMQEQKIPERVKLTIELDEEVIERIDAVLAEKNIPRDSFVNRVLFFLVAKDSMLDRLDVAYERRGQVTAKPLSDAMGFLYDPFFHIREANEQRFYTIACFFDGAFGTKGPNLFALNTAISTDDWAGFNIDSDALLAELDLLSNGSANHD
;
A
#
# COMPACT_ATOMS: atom_id res chain seq x y z
N MET A 1 30.43 16.04 -27.31
CA MET A 1 29.08 15.45 -27.39
C MET A 1 28.13 16.29 -26.53
N ASN A 2 27.34 17.17 -27.13
CA ASN A 2 26.31 17.92 -26.41
C ASN A 2 25.11 17.00 -26.18
N LYS A 3 24.84 16.64 -24.92
CA LYS A 3 23.53 16.06 -24.56
C LYS A 3 22.48 17.15 -24.78
N PRO A 4 21.40 16.88 -25.52
CA PRO A 4 20.32 17.85 -25.67
C PRO A 4 19.76 18.20 -24.28
N PRO A 5 19.41 19.46 -24.03
CA PRO A 5 18.79 19.85 -22.76
C PRO A 5 17.48 19.08 -22.63
N VAL A 6 17.32 18.37 -21.51
CA VAL A 6 16.05 17.73 -21.15
C VAL A 6 15.08 18.87 -20.86
N THR A 7 14.32 19.28 -21.88
CA THR A 7 13.24 20.26 -21.75
C THR A 7 12.17 19.65 -20.86
N ARG A 8 12.19 20.00 -19.58
CA ARG A 8 11.12 19.65 -18.65
C ARG A 8 9.86 20.36 -19.12
N LYS A 9 8.74 19.62 -19.18
CA LYS A 9 7.44 20.26 -19.36
C LYS A 9 7.19 21.14 -18.13
N PRO A 10 6.82 22.43 -18.29
CA PRO A 10 6.49 23.28 -17.14
C PRO A 10 5.37 22.62 -16.33
N GLY A 11 5.50 22.64 -14.99
CA GLY A 11 4.52 22.08 -14.06
C GLY A 11 4.59 20.57 -13.81
N LYS A 12 5.57 19.84 -14.37
CA LYS A 12 5.79 18.42 -14.07
C LYS A 12 7.16 18.16 -13.43
N ARG A 13 7.20 17.28 -12.43
CA ARG A 13 8.42 16.81 -11.77
C ARG A 13 8.47 15.28 -11.77
N ARG A 14 9.69 14.73 -11.76
CA ARG A 14 9.93 13.29 -11.65
C ARG A 14 10.27 12.93 -10.22
N ILE A 15 9.57 11.94 -9.68
CA ILE A 15 9.91 11.31 -8.41
C ILE A 15 10.47 9.91 -8.66
N MET A 16 11.37 9.48 -7.79
CA MET A 16 11.87 8.11 -7.76
C MET A 16 11.29 7.42 -6.53
N VAL A 17 10.75 6.22 -6.72
CA VAL A 17 10.19 5.37 -5.66
C VAL A 17 10.81 3.97 -5.73
N GLN A 18 10.96 3.32 -4.58
CA GLN A 18 11.39 1.92 -4.53
C GLN A 18 10.17 0.99 -4.47
N LEU A 19 10.02 0.15 -5.48
CA LEU A 19 8.94 -0.83 -5.57
C LEU A 19 9.41 -2.26 -5.32
N TRP A 20 8.48 -3.09 -4.87
CA TRP A 20 8.64 -4.54 -4.91
C TRP A 20 8.74 -5.02 -6.37
N GLY A 21 9.78 -5.78 -6.72
CA GLY A 21 10.07 -6.18 -8.10
C GLY A 21 8.94 -6.89 -8.85
N PRO A 22 8.31 -7.92 -8.27
CA PRO A 22 7.10 -8.56 -8.81
C PRO A 22 5.94 -7.59 -9.03
N LEU A 23 5.74 -6.63 -8.13
CA LEU A 23 4.72 -5.60 -8.27
C LEU A 23 5.02 -4.68 -9.47
N ALA A 24 6.27 -4.22 -9.61
CA ALA A 24 6.68 -3.39 -10.74
C ALA A 24 6.49 -4.11 -12.08
N LYS A 25 6.76 -5.42 -12.15
CA LYS A 25 6.54 -6.26 -13.34
C LYS A 25 5.05 -6.43 -13.66
N ALA A 26 4.21 -6.68 -12.66
CA ALA A 26 2.77 -6.85 -12.84
C ALA A 26 2.13 -5.55 -13.38
N ILE A 27 2.47 -4.42 -12.76
CA ILE A 27 2.05 -3.08 -13.19
C ILE A 27 2.47 -2.84 -14.65
N ASP A 28 3.75 -3.00 -15.00
CA ASP A 28 4.22 -2.76 -16.37
C ASP A 28 3.51 -3.65 -17.41
N ARG A 29 3.29 -4.93 -17.08
CA ARG A 29 2.51 -5.86 -17.92
C ARG A 29 1.09 -5.35 -18.15
N ASP A 30 0.38 -4.97 -17.10
CA ASP A 30 -1.04 -4.63 -17.16
C ASP A 30 -1.26 -3.27 -17.85
N PHE A 31 -0.42 -2.26 -17.57
CA PHE A 31 -0.47 -0.98 -18.29
C PHE A 31 -0.23 -1.14 -19.79
N LYS A 32 0.70 -2.02 -20.20
CA LYS A 32 0.95 -2.33 -21.61
C LYS A 32 -0.24 -3.05 -22.24
N ALA A 33 -0.80 -4.06 -21.57
CA ALA A 33 -1.95 -4.81 -22.07
C ALA A 33 -3.19 -3.92 -22.27
N LEU A 34 -3.40 -2.94 -21.38
CA LEU A 34 -4.51 -2.00 -21.44
C LEU A 34 -4.26 -0.80 -22.37
N ASN A 35 -3.05 -0.67 -22.96
CA ASN A 35 -2.64 0.48 -23.77
C ASN A 35 -2.76 1.83 -23.04
N ILE A 36 -2.55 1.85 -21.71
CA ILE A 36 -2.65 3.04 -20.87
C ILE A 36 -1.27 3.69 -20.70
N LYS A 37 -1.20 5.02 -20.83
CA LYS A 37 0.01 5.78 -20.51
C LYS A 37 0.21 5.84 -19.00
N ARG A 38 1.06 4.96 -18.46
CA ARG A 38 1.37 4.79 -17.03
C ARG A 38 1.44 6.10 -16.25
N ASP A 39 2.38 6.99 -16.57
CA ASP A 39 2.61 8.20 -15.76
C ASP A 39 1.40 9.15 -15.74
N ARG A 40 0.64 9.22 -16.85
CA ARG A 40 -0.60 10.01 -16.88
C ARG A 40 -1.65 9.41 -15.95
N TYR A 41 -1.83 8.09 -16.02
CA TYR A 41 -2.81 7.41 -15.17
C TYR A 41 -2.41 7.49 -13.69
N LEU A 42 -1.14 7.25 -13.36
CA LEU A 42 -0.66 7.34 -11.98
C LEU A 42 -0.75 8.77 -11.42
N ASN A 43 -0.60 9.79 -12.26
CA ASN A 43 -0.85 11.18 -11.86
C ASN A 43 -2.30 11.39 -11.41
N ASP A 44 -3.26 10.93 -12.20
CA ASP A 44 -4.67 11.10 -11.90
C ASP A 44 -5.07 10.23 -10.70
N LEU A 45 -4.56 8.99 -10.62
CA LEU A 45 -4.78 8.10 -9.49
C LEU A 45 -4.20 8.66 -8.19
N PHE A 46 -2.93 9.07 -8.16
CA PHE A 46 -2.34 9.57 -6.90
C PHE A 46 -2.94 10.90 -6.46
N ARG A 47 -3.49 11.69 -7.37
CA ARG A 47 -4.24 12.91 -7.05
C ARG A 47 -5.51 12.61 -6.26
N SER A 48 -6.27 11.56 -6.61
CA SER A 48 -7.45 11.17 -5.82
C SER A 48 -7.06 10.40 -4.56
N GLU A 49 -6.14 9.45 -4.69
CA GLU A 49 -5.75 8.56 -3.59
C GLU A 49 -5.12 9.29 -2.39
N ILE A 50 -4.38 10.37 -2.63
CA ILE A 50 -3.80 11.14 -1.52
C ILE A 50 -4.88 11.85 -0.69
N GLU A 51 -5.99 12.25 -1.30
CA GLU A 51 -7.10 12.88 -0.59
C GLU A 51 -7.90 11.84 0.20
N GLU A 52 -8.13 10.65 -0.37
CA GLU A 52 -8.75 9.55 0.37
C GLU A 52 -7.90 9.12 1.56
N LEU A 53 -6.56 9.06 1.42
CA LEU A 53 -5.66 8.81 2.55
C LEU A 53 -5.80 9.90 3.62
N ALA A 54 -5.79 11.18 3.22
CA ALA A 54 -5.88 12.30 4.15
C ALA A 54 -7.19 12.29 4.95
N LYS A 55 -8.28 11.86 4.31
CA LYS A 55 -9.62 11.72 4.89
C LYS A 55 -9.74 10.50 5.81
N GLU A 56 -9.26 9.34 5.37
CA GLU A 56 -9.38 8.08 6.12
C GLU A 56 -8.45 8.05 7.34
N VAL A 57 -7.19 8.47 7.18
CA VAL A 57 -6.15 8.35 8.22
C VAL A 57 -6.19 9.58 9.12
N SER A 58 -6.93 9.48 10.22
CA SER A 58 -7.11 10.59 11.18
C SER A 58 -5.94 10.79 12.14
N PHE A 59 -4.97 9.87 12.17
CA PHE A 59 -3.85 9.88 13.11
C PHE A 59 -2.49 9.92 12.41
N ARG A 60 -1.45 10.30 13.16
CA ARG A 60 -0.06 10.26 12.72
C ARG A 60 0.59 8.97 13.21
N ASN A 61 1.28 8.24 12.33
CA ASN A 61 2.08 7.08 12.75
C ASN A 61 3.15 7.49 13.77
N SER A 62 3.43 6.64 14.75
CA SER A 62 4.56 6.84 15.66
C SER A 62 5.89 6.80 14.90
N ASP A 63 6.93 7.43 15.45
CA ASP A 63 8.24 7.40 14.82
C ASP A 63 8.85 5.99 14.82
N ALA A 64 8.49 5.15 15.80
CA ALA A 64 8.88 3.74 15.84
C ALA A 64 8.24 2.93 14.69
N VAL A 65 6.94 3.15 14.42
CA VAL A 65 6.25 2.55 13.27
C VAL A 65 6.92 2.96 11.97
N ARG A 66 7.19 4.26 11.78
CA ARG A 66 7.87 4.76 10.58
C ARG A 66 9.26 4.18 10.42
N ALA A 67 10.05 4.13 11.49
CA ALA A 67 11.38 3.54 11.47
C ALA A 67 11.31 2.06 11.05
N ARG A 68 10.40 1.28 11.64
CA ARG A 68 10.25 -0.14 11.28
C ARG A 68 9.85 -0.34 9.81
N MET A 69 8.93 0.48 9.28
CA MET A 69 8.56 0.41 7.86
C MET A 69 9.74 0.72 6.93
N GLN A 70 10.65 1.63 7.32
CA GLN A 70 11.84 1.99 6.55
C GLN A 70 12.97 0.96 6.66
N GLU A 71 13.14 0.37 7.84
CA GLU A 71 14.11 -0.69 8.11
C GLU A 71 13.76 -1.95 7.34
N GLN A 72 12.46 -2.27 7.23
CA GLN A 72 12.05 -3.52 6.61
C GLN A 72 12.37 -3.52 5.10
N LYS A 73 13.16 -4.51 4.69
CA LYS A 73 13.65 -4.56 3.32
C LYS A 73 12.61 -5.11 2.37
N ILE A 74 11.97 -4.23 1.58
CA ILE A 74 11.25 -4.65 0.37
C ILE A 74 12.20 -5.55 -0.44
N PRO A 75 11.82 -6.80 -0.79
CA PRO A 75 12.68 -7.68 -1.56
C PRO A 75 12.68 -7.31 -3.03
N GLU A 76 13.73 -7.68 -3.77
CA GLU A 76 13.86 -7.42 -5.21
C GLU A 76 13.54 -5.96 -5.59
N ARG A 77 14.06 -4.99 -4.82
CA ARG A 77 13.71 -3.58 -4.99
C ARG A 77 14.03 -3.07 -6.39
N VAL A 78 13.05 -2.50 -7.06
CA VAL A 78 13.20 -1.83 -8.35
C VAL A 78 12.94 -0.33 -8.18
N LYS A 79 13.83 0.50 -8.73
CA LYS A 79 13.61 1.95 -8.78
C LYS A 79 12.66 2.27 -9.93
N LEU A 80 11.50 2.83 -9.61
CA LEU A 80 10.57 3.35 -10.60
C LEU A 80 10.63 4.87 -10.59
N THR A 81 10.84 5.47 -11.76
CA THR A 81 10.70 6.92 -11.96
C THR A 81 9.32 7.21 -12.53
N ILE A 82 8.59 8.12 -11.89
CA ILE A 82 7.23 8.52 -12.26
C ILE A 82 7.23 10.03 -12.48
N GLU A 83 6.72 10.49 -13.61
CA GLU A 83 6.48 11.90 -13.90
C GLU A 83 5.06 12.31 -13.47
N LEU A 84 4.96 13.24 -12.52
CA LEU A 84 3.71 13.74 -11.95
C LEU A 84 3.65 15.27 -12.07
N ASP A 85 2.46 15.82 -11.96
CA ASP A 85 2.26 17.26 -11.79
C ASP A 85 2.87 17.73 -10.47
N GLU A 86 3.44 18.92 -10.47
CA GLU A 86 4.13 19.50 -9.32
C GLU A 86 3.23 19.64 -8.09
N GLU A 87 1.98 20.08 -8.31
CA GLU A 87 0.95 20.19 -7.27
C GLU A 87 0.60 18.84 -6.63
N VAL A 88 0.59 17.75 -7.41
CA VAL A 88 0.29 16.40 -6.90
C VAL A 88 1.43 15.94 -5.99
N ILE A 89 2.69 16.20 -6.39
CA ILE A 89 3.85 15.86 -5.56
C ILE A 89 3.85 16.67 -4.26
N GLU A 90 3.57 17.97 -4.32
CA GLU A 90 3.48 18.82 -3.14
C GLU A 90 2.38 18.34 -2.18
N ARG A 91 1.21 17.96 -2.72
CA ARG A 91 0.12 17.43 -1.92
C ARG A 91 0.46 16.09 -1.26
N ILE A 92 1.07 15.17 -2.02
CA ILE A 92 1.61 13.91 -1.50
C ILE A 92 2.59 14.17 -0.36
N ASP A 93 3.57 15.04 -0.58
CA ASP A 93 4.61 15.31 0.41
C ASP A 93 4.03 15.94 1.68
N ALA A 94 3.05 16.85 1.55
CA ALA A 94 2.38 17.47 2.68
C ALA A 94 1.61 16.45 3.54
N VAL A 95 0.72 15.65 2.92
CA VAL A 95 -0.11 14.67 3.63
C VAL A 95 0.76 13.58 4.26
N LEU A 96 1.71 13.02 3.52
CA LEU A 96 2.55 11.94 4.03
C LEU A 96 3.49 12.43 5.15
N ALA A 97 3.95 13.68 5.09
CA ALA A 97 4.69 14.28 6.20
C ALA A 97 3.82 14.45 7.45
N GLU A 98 2.60 14.99 7.30
CA GLU A 98 1.64 15.16 8.39
C GLU A 98 1.33 13.82 9.09
N LYS A 99 1.03 12.78 8.29
CA LYS A 99 0.66 11.45 8.81
C LYS A 99 1.86 10.56 9.18
N ASN A 100 3.09 11.02 8.94
CA ASN A 100 4.33 10.29 9.18
C ASN A 100 4.45 8.97 8.39
N ILE A 101 4.08 9.01 7.10
CA ILE A 101 4.04 7.84 6.21
C ILE A 101 5.19 7.93 5.18
N PRO A 102 5.98 6.87 4.97
CA PRO A 102 6.96 6.85 3.89
C PRO A 102 6.29 6.87 2.51
N ARG A 103 6.83 7.68 1.58
CA ARG A 103 6.33 7.77 0.19
C ARG A 103 6.27 6.42 -0.52
N ASP A 104 7.33 5.62 -0.37
CA ASP A 104 7.38 4.29 -0.98
C ASP A 104 6.26 3.39 -0.46
N SER A 105 5.90 3.48 0.82
CA SER A 105 4.81 2.69 1.41
C SER A 105 3.46 3.04 0.81
N PHE A 106 3.14 4.34 0.71
CA PHE A 106 1.93 4.83 0.03
C PHE A 106 1.84 4.31 -1.41
N VAL A 107 2.91 4.52 -2.20
CA VAL A 107 2.91 4.13 -3.61
C VAL A 107 2.83 2.61 -3.78
N ASN A 108 3.59 1.83 -3.00
CA ASN A 108 3.49 0.37 -3.12
C ASN A 108 2.11 -0.14 -2.69
N ARG A 109 1.48 0.45 -1.67
CA ARG A 109 0.13 0.05 -1.25
C ARG A 109 -0.89 0.25 -2.37
N VAL A 110 -0.95 1.47 -2.91
CA VAL A 110 -1.87 1.80 -4.02
C VAL A 110 -1.64 0.86 -5.20
N LEU A 111 -0.38 0.66 -5.61
CA LEU A 111 -0.06 -0.22 -6.73
C LEU A 111 -0.35 -1.69 -6.42
N PHE A 112 -0.12 -2.16 -5.19
CA PHE A 112 -0.38 -3.54 -4.77
C PHE A 112 -1.86 -3.87 -4.95
N PHE A 113 -2.76 -3.04 -4.40
CA PHE A 113 -4.20 -3.27 -4.53
C PHE A 113 -4.69 -3.11 -5.96
N LEU A 114 -4.02 -2.31 -6.80
CA LEU A 114 -4.38 -2.18 -8.21
C LEU A 114 -4.19 -3.48 -9.01
N VAL A 115 -3.29 -4.37 -8.58
CA VAL A 115 -3.02 -5.66 -9.26
C VAL A 115 -3.24 -6.87 -8.36
N ALA A 116 -3.82 -6.66 -7.18
CA ALA A 116 -4.09 -7.72 -6.22
C ALA A 116 -5.09 -8.72 -6.84
N LYS A 117 -4.80 -10.01 -6.64
CA LYS A 117 -5.72 -11.10 -7.01
C LYS A 117 -6.65 -11.39 -5.84
N ASP A 118 -7.81 -11.98 -6.12
CA ASP A 118 -8.77 -12.44 -5.12
C ASP A 118 -8.07 -13.22 -3.98
N SER A 119 -7.21 -14.19 -4.31
CA SER A 119 -6.46 -14.96 -3.31
C SER A 119 -5.53 -14.14 -2.39
N MET A 120 -5.08 -12.97 -2.84
CA MET A 120 -4.28 -12.05 -2.03
C MET A 120 -5.17 -11.20 -1.12
N LEU A 121 -6.34 -10.79 -1.62
CA LEU A 121 -7.35 -10.06 -0.85
C LEU A 121 -7.94 -10.95 0.24
N ASP A 122 -8.31 -12.19 -0.10
CA ASP A 122 -8.80 -13.21 0.84
C ASP A 122 -7.79 -13.44 1.97
N ARG A 123 -6.49 -13.51 1.64
CA ARG A 123 -5.43 -13.69 2.63
C ARG A 123 -5.29 -12.50 3.59
N LEU A 124 -5.65 -11.32 3.12
CA LEU A 124 -5.63 -10.08 3.87
C LEU A 124 -6.95 -9.82 4.59
N ASP A 125 -7.93 -10.71 4.45
CA ASP A 125 -9.31 -10.52 4.91
C ASP A 125 -9.91 -9.21 4.40
N VAL A 126 -9.60 -8.87 3.15
CA VAL A 126 -10.13 -7.66 2.48
C VAL A 126 -11.31 -8.08 1.63
N ALA A 127 -12.49 -7.60 2.00
CA ALA A 127 -13.69 -7.85 1.22
C ALA A 127 -13.59 -7.18 -0.16
N TYR A 128 -13.95 -7.91 -1.21
CA TYR A 128 -13.97 -7.38 -2.57
C TYR A 128 -15.11 -7.99 -3.36
N GLU A 129 -16.06 -7.15 -3.78
CA GLU A 129 -17.17 -7.58 -4.62
C GLU A 129 -16.92 -7.17 -6.08
N ARG A 130 -16.55 -8.14 -6.91
CA ARG A 130 -16.27 -7.91 -8.34
C ARG A 130 -17.54 -7.68 -9.17
N ARG A 131 -18.70 -8.14 -8.69
CA ARG A 131 -19.94 -8.23 -9.47
C ARG A 131 -21.03 -7.35 -8.87
N GLY A 132 -20.81 -6.05 -8.85
CA GLY A 132 -21.94 -5.12 -8.80
C GLY A 132 -22.87 -5.37 -10.00
N GLN A 133 -24.18 -5.23 -9.82
CA GLN A 133 -25.09 -5.22 -10.96
C GLN A 133 -24.69 -4.07 -11.89
N VAL A 134 -24.29 -4.40 -13.12
CA VAL A 134 -24.05 -3.46 -14.22
C VAL A 134 -25.40 -2.80 -14.54
N THR A 135 -25.76 -1.76 -13.79
CA THR A 135 -27.03 -1.04 -13.93
C THR A 135 -26.89 0.20 -14.80
N ALA A 136 -25.65 0.61 -15.11
CA ALA A 136 -25.36 1.81 -15.89
C ALA A 136 -24.91 1.49 -17.32
N LYS A 137 -24.64 2.56 -18.08
CA LYS A 137 -24.09 2.46 -19.43
C LYS A 137 -22.66 1.90 -19.33
N PRO A 138 -22.22 1.01 -20.25
CA PRO A 138 -20.88 0.40 -20.17
C PRO A 138 -19.72 1.40 -20.05
N LEU A 139 -19.83 2.57 -20.69
CA LEU A 139 -18.84 3.64 -20.54
C LEU A 139 -18.88 4.28 -19.15
N SER A 140 -20.05 4.47 -18.55
CA SER A 140 -20.17 5.01 -17.20
C SER A 140 -19.53 4.10 -16.16
N ASP A 141 -19.74 2.79 -16.27
CA ASP A 141 -19.09 1.81 -15.39
C ASP A 141 -17.57 1.82 -15.59
N ALA A 142 -17.10 1.82 -16.84
CA ALA A 142 -15.68 1.93 -17.14
C ALA A 142 -15.05 3.21 -16.58
N MET A 143 -15.77 4.34 -16.62
CA MET A 143 -15.31 5.59 -16.01
C MET A 143 -15.28 5.50 -14.48
N GLY A 144 -16.23 4.81 -13.86
CA GLY A 144 -16.21 4.54 -12.41
C GLY A 144 -14.94 3.81 -12.00
N PHE A 145 -14.64 2.68 -12.66
CA PHE A 145 -13.40 1.93 -12.44
C PHE A 145 -12.12 2.71 -12.79
N LEU A 146 -12.20 3.65 -13.72
CA LEU A 146 -11.05 4.48 -14.11
C LEU A 146 -10.76 5.58 -13.08
N TYR A 147 -11.79 6.22 -12.53
CA TYR A 147 -11.66 7.33 -11.58
C TYR A 147 -11.42 6.86 -10.15
N ASP A 148 -12.09 5.77 -9.75
CA ASP A 148 -11.88 5.14 -8.45
C ASP A 148 -11.78 3.61 -8.62
N PRO A 149 -10.58 3.08 -8.94
CA PRO A 149 -10.39 1.64 -9.08
C PRO A 149 -10.57 0.86 -7.77
N PHE A 150 -10.63 1.54 -6.62
CA PHE A 150 -10.76 0.90 -5.29
C PHE A 150 -12.14 1.06 -4.67
N PHE A 151 -13.11 1.63 -5.40
CA PHE A 151 -14.47 1.86 -4.91
C PHE A 151 -15.08 0.63 -4.23
N HIS A 152 -15.05 -0.54 -4.89
CA HIS A 152 -15.62 -1.78 -4.31
C HIS A 152 -14.85 -2.29 -3.10
N ILE A 153 -13.53 -2.03 -3.01
CA ILE A 153 -12.78 -2.35 -1.80
C ILE A 153 -13.23 -1.41 -0.68
N ARG A 154 -13.29 -0.10 -0.92
CA ARG A 154 -13.74 0.85 0.12
C ARG A 154 -15.17 0.58 0.57
N GLU A 155 -16.09 0.38 -0.35
CA GLU A 155 -17.50 0.12 -0.05
C GLU A 155 -17.69 -1.14 0.79
N ALA A 156 -17.00 -2.24 0.43
CA ALA A 156 -17.10 -3.50 1.15
C ALA A 156 -16.37 -3.52 2.51
N ASN A 157 -15.49 -2.54 2.78
CA ASN A 157 -14.68 -2.47 4.00
C ASN A 157 -14.91 -1.16 4.79
N GLU A 158 -16.15 -0.67 4.84
CA GLU A 158 -16.55 0.49 5.66
C GLU A 158 -15.73 1.76 5.39
N GLN A 159 -15.41 2.01 4.11
CA GLN A 159 -14.56 3.11 3.64
C GLN A 159 -13.10 3.04 4.10
N ARG A 160 -12.66 1.91 4.66
CA ARG A 160 -11.26 1.69 5.03
C ARG A 160 -10.52 1.10 3.83
N PHE A 161 -9.36 1.67 3.51
CA PHE A 161 -8.43 1.19 2.49
C PHE A 161 -6.97 1.34 2.92
N TYR A 162 -6.63 2.41 3.64
CA TYR A 162 -5.28 2.68 4.17
C TYR A 162 -5.06 2.11 5.58
N THR A 163 -6.16 1.80 6.29
CA THR A 163 -6.18 1.28 7.65
C THR A 163 -6.65 -0.18 7.73
N ILE A 164 -7.11 -0.78 6.63
CA ILE A 164 -7.40 -2.22 6.58
C ILE A 164 -6.12 -3.04 6.43
N ALA A 165 -6.16 -4.28 6.90
CA ALA A 165 -5.17 -5.31 6.56
C ALA A 165 -3.72 -4.83 6.63
N CYS A 166 -3.28 -4.47 7.84
CA CYS A 166 -1.88 -4.23 8.09
C CYS A 166 -1.08 -5.53 7.87
N PHE A 167 -0.05 -5.48 7.02
CA PHE A 167 0.88 -6.58 6.84
C PHE A 167 1.67 -6.76 8.12
N PHE A 168 1.59 -7.93 8.75
CA PHE A 168 2.44 -8.29 9.89
C PHE A 168 3.93 -8.29 9.49
N ASP A 169 4.80 -8.11 10.48
CA ASP A 169 6.25 -8.18 10.29
C ASP A 169 6.71 -9.64 10.13
N GLY A 170 6.29 -10.25 9.02
CA GLY A 170 6.50 -11.65 8.70
C GLY A 170 6.25 -11.95 7.23
N ALA A 171 6.41 -13.22 6.84
CA ALA A 171 6.23 -13.66 5.46
C ALA A 171 4.77 -13.53 5.00
N PHE A 172 4.54 -12.86 3.88
CA PHE A 172 3.24 -12.82 3.21
C PHE A 172 3.00 -14.10 2.39
N GLY A 173 2.84 -15.21 3.07
CA GLY A 173 2.87 -16.52 2.42
C GLY A 173 3.38 -17.56 3.39
N THR A 174 3.27 -18.82 3.01
CA THR A 174 4.16 -19.84 3.57
C THR A 174 5.63 -19.59 3.17
N LYS A 175 5.86 -18.91 2.04
CA LYS A 175 7.19 -18.57 1.51
C LYS A 175 7.25 -17.18 0.85
N GLY A 176 6.31 -16.30 1.19
CA GLY A 176 6.21 -15.00 0.55
C GLY A 176 7.14 -13.95 1.18
N PRO A 177 7.30 -12.79 0.52
CA PRO A 177 8.12 -11.71 1.03
C PRO A 177 7.51 -11.11 2.30
N ASN A 178 8.33 -10.46 3.12
CA ASN A 178 7.80 -9.57 4.13
C ASN A 178 7.27 -8.28 3.47
N LEU A 179 5.97 -8.02 3.64
CA LEU A 179 5.28 -6.87 3.06
C LEU A 179 5.00 -5.75 4.07
N PHE A 180 5.59 -5.80 5.27
CA PHE A 180 5.38 -4.79 6.32
C PHE A 180 5.68 -3.36 5.84
N ALA A 181 6.68 -3.19 4.96
CA ALA A 181 7.02 -1.89 4.38
C ALA A 181 5.93 -1.28 3.48
N LEU A 182 4.88 -2.05 3.12
CA LEU A 182 3.73 -1.58 2.34
C LEU A 182 2.61 -1.03 3.22
N ASN A 183 2.73 -1.11 4.54
CA ASN A 183 1.75 -0.50 5.45
C ASN A 183 1.77 1.02 5.33
N THR A 184 0.61 1.63 5.47
CA THR A 184 0.47 3.10 5.43
C THR A 184 0.13 3.67 6.78
N ALA A 185 -0.91 3.15 7.45
CA ALA A 185 -1.36 3.64 8.73
C ALA A 185 -1.47 2.46 9.70
N ILE A 186 -0.68 2.50 10.78
CA ILE A 186 -0.71 1.47 11.84
C ILE A 186 -1.04 2.21 13.13
N SER A 187 -2.22 1.90 13.71
CA SER A 187 -2.64 2.52 14.96
C SER A 187 -1.74 2.07 16.12
N THR A 188 -1.80 2.77 17.25
CA THR A 188 -1.08 2.34 18.46
C THR A 188 -1.51 0.94 18.90
N ASP A 189 -2.79 0.62 18.76
CA ASP A 189 -3.35 -0.67 19.15
C ASP A 189 -2.87 -1.79 18.21
N ASP A 190 -2.90 -1.56 16.89
CA ASP A 190 -2.34 -2.49 15.91
C ASP A 190 -0.84 -2.71 16.15
N TRP A 191 -0.12 -1.62 16.42
CA TRP A 191 1.32 -1.66 16.69
C TRP A 191 1.65 -2.43 17.97
N ALA A 192 0.84 -2.27 19.03
CA ALA A 192 0.97 -3.06 20.24
C ALA A 192 0.74 -4.54 19.94
N GLY A 193 -0.30 -4.86 19.13
CA GLY A 193 -0.58 -6.22 18.65
C GLY A 193 0.58 -6.86 17.90
N PHE A 194 1.35 -6.09 17.11
CA PHE A 194 2.52 -6.61 16.39
C PHE A 194 3.74 -6.87 17.27
N ASN A 195 3.82 -6.22 18.43
CA ASN A 195 4.94 -6.32 19.36
C ASN A 195 4.57 -7.08 20.64
N ILE A 196 3.46 -7.82 20.65
CA ILE A 196 3.18 -8.75 21.74
C ILE A 196 4.31 -9.78 21.74
N ASP A 197 5.06 -9.81 22.86
CA ASP A 197 6.09 -10.80 23.09
C ASP A 197 5.47 -12.20 22.97
N SER A 198 6.05 -13.05 22.13
CA SER A 198 5.57 -14.41 21.92
C SER A 198 5.50 -15.17 23.26
N ASP A 199 6.40 -14.87 24.19
CA ASP A 199 6.42 -15.50 25.50
C ASP A 199 5.27 -15.00 26.39
N ALA A 200 4.88 -13.73 26.27
CA ALA A 200 3.71 -13.17 26.95
C ALA A 200 2.40 -13.75 26.40
N LEU A 201 2.29 -13.92 25.08
CA LEU A 201 1.13 -14.54 24.43
C LEU A 201 0.99 -16.03 24.82
N LEU A 202 2.11 -16.75 24.88
CA LEU A 202 2.13 -18.16 25.28
C LEU A 202 1.83 -18.35 26.77
N ALA A 203 2.24 -17.40 27.63
CA ALA A 203 1.86 -17.38 29.04
C ALA A 203 0.36 -17.06 29.24
N GLU A 204 -0.21 -16.15 28.44
CA GLU A 204 -1.63 -15.79 28.49
C GLU A 204 -2.54 -16.94 28.02
N LEU A 205 -2.04 -17.77 27.10
CA LEU A 205 -2.73 -18.98 26.63
C LEU A 205 -2.54 -20.20 27.55
N ASP A 206 -1.88 -20.05 28.70
CA ASP A 206 -1.56 -21.11 29.67
C ASP A 206 -0.79 -22.30 29.04
N LEU A 207 -0.11 -22.06 27.91
CA LEU A 207 0.66 -23.05 27.17
C LEU A 207 2.10 -23.20 27.70
N LEU A 208 2.53 -22.29 28.57
CA LEU A 208 3.76 -22.40 29.36
C LEU A 208 3.45 -22.94 30.76
N SER A 209 2.79 -24.10 30.85
CA SER A 209 2.67 -24.79 32.14
C SER A 209 4.07 -25.21 32.62
N ASN A 210 4.50 -24.65 33.75
CA ASN A 210 5.77 -24.91 34.43
C ASN A 210 6.13 -26.40 34.44
N GLY A 211 7.13 -26.78 33.63
CA GLY A 211 7.81 -28.07 33.73
C GLY A 211 8.69 -28.12 34.97
N SER A 212 8.12 -28.00 36.17
CA SER A 212 8.78 -28.39 37.41
C SER A 212 8.57 -29.89 37.61
N ALA A 213 9.31 -30.69 36.84
CA ALA A 213 9.57 -32.08 37.22
C ALA A 213 10.78 -32.08 38.16
N ASN A 214 10.50 -31.92 39.46
CA ASN A 214 11.39 -32.43 40.49
C ASN A 214 11.51 -33.94 40.27
N HIS A 215 12.70 -34.40 39.89
CA HIS A 215 13.10 -35.78 40.12
C HIS A 215 14.15 -35.77 41.22
N ASP A 216 13.71 -36.28 42.37
CA ASP A 216 14.53 -36.76 43.48
C ASP A 216 15.59 -37.79 43.03
#